data_AF-A0A1V1PDI8-F1
#
_entry.id   AF-A0A1V1PDI8-F1
#
_cell.length_a   1.000
_cell.length_b   1.000
_cell.length_c   1.000
_cell.angle_alpha   90.00
_cell.angle_beta   90.00
_cell.angle_gamma   90.00
#
_symmetry.space_group_name_H-M   'P 1'
#
loop_
_entity.id
_entity.type
_entity.pdbx_description
1 polymer ?
#
loop_
_entity_poly.entity_id
_entity_poly.type
_entity_poly.pdbx_seq_one_letter_code
_entity_poly.pdbx_strand_id
1 'polypeptide(L)'
;MKKLFYDKLDSQQYTKDEKTGFLKAEVTLSRIGIQDYYGYELNHDIDGLTSDKIYPVYRSPETVFDKDSLESFNLMTVTNDHVDMVTVDNIKSHQVGTVGNITHDKEVVRGQIVITDQKTIEEIEQGKNEVSVGYEVDIIESKGFYRDKHYEYEQTNIRGNHLAIVDKGRCGGDCKITKDGGLTIMKSIKINGVDYQIEDGSLFQAMTKYMADAEEIKAKAEETEEELKKKRKRPIKQKRLLILFRQVMTL
;
A
#
# COMPACT_ATOMS: atom_id res chain seq x y z
N MET A 1 14.36 -28.12 19.24
CA MET A 1 13.87 -26.74 19.01
C MET A 1 14.60 -26.17 17.81
N LYS A 2 13.92 -26.01 16.68
CA LYS A 2 14.49 -25.41 15.46
C LYS A 2 13.98 -23.97 15.40
N LYS A 3 14.90 -23.00 15.38
CA LYS A 3 14.60 -21.57 15.24
C LYS A 3 14.01 -21.32 13.85
N LEU A 4 12.89 -20.60 13.80
CA LEU A 4 12.40 -19.92 12.61
C LEU A 4 13.39 -18.79 12.32
N PHE A 5 13.96 -18.75 11.12
CA PHE A 5 14.80 -17.63 10.68
C PHE A 5 13.89 -16.44 10.34
N TYR A 6 13.71 -15.57 11.33
CA TYR A 6 13.50 -14.15 11.14
C TYR A 6 14.90 -13.51 11.17
N ASP A 7 15.16 -12.42 10.43
CA ASP A 7 15.98 -11.26 10.87
C ASP A 7 16.45 -10.35 9.71
N LYS A 8 15.96 -9.09 9.75
CA LYS A 8 16.68 -7.80 9.83
C LYS A 8 18.01 -7.61 9.08
N LEU A 9 18.08 -6.57 8.25
CA LEU A 9 19.34 -5.90 7.89
C LEU A 9 19.54 -4.65 8.73
N ASP A 10 20.74 -4.50 9.25
CA ASP A 10 21.08 -3.56 10.33
C ASP A 10 21.07 -2.09 9.88
N SER A 11 20.84 -1.22 10.85
CA SER A 11 20.43 0.18 10.75
C SER A 11 21.49 1.23 10.36
N GLN A 12 22.53 0.89 9.58
CA GLN A 12 23.67 1.79 9.24
C GLN A 12 23.75 2.30 7.79
N GLN A 13 22.78 2.01 6.91
CA GLN A 13 23.16 1.62 5.53
C GLN A 13 22.85 2.63 4.41
N TYR A 14 22.87 3.94 4.67
CA TYR A 14 23.02 4.89 3.57
C TYR A 14 24.05 5.98 3.82
N THR A 15 24.74 6.36 2.75
CA THR A 15 25.74 7.43 2.74
C THR A 15 25.27 8.55 1.83
N LYS A 16 25.52 9.79 2.21
CA LYS A 16 25.30 10.97 1.37
C LYS A 16 26.66 11.53 0.98
N ASP A 17 26.92 11.63 -0.32
CA ASP A 17 28.15 12.22 -0.80
C ASP A 17 28.14 13.74 -0.53
N GLU A 18 29.11 14.24 0.22
CA GLU A 18 29.14 15.64 0.68
C GLU A 18 29.28 16.66 -0.45
N LYS A 19 29.82 16.25 -1.61
CA LYS A 19 30.08 17.16 -2.75
C LYS A 19 28.91 17.21 -3.71
N THR A 20 28.32 16.06 -4.00
CA THR A 20 27.24 15.90 -4.99
C THR A 20 25.86 15.88 -4.35
N GLY A 21 25.77 15.56 -3.06
CA GLY A 21 24.52 15.39 -2.34
C GLY A 21 23.82 14.05 -2.61
N PHE A 22 24.38 13.17 -3.46
CA PHE A 22 23.74 11.91 -3.83
C PHE A 22 23.70 10.93 -2.65
N LEU A 23 22.59 10.22 -2.52
CA LEU A 23 22.40 9.21 -1.48
C LEU A 23 22.66 7.81 -2.06
N LYS A 24 23.41 6.98 -1.34
CA LYS A 24 23.68 5.59 -1.71
C LYS A 24 23.27 4.66 -0.59
N ALA A 25 22.58 3.57 -0.89
CA ALA A 25 22.15 2.60 0.12
C ALA A 25 22.19 1.15 -0.40
N GLU A 26 22.31 0.18 0.50
CA GLU A 26 22.07 -1.23 0.20
C GLU A 26 20.60 -1.58 0.44
N VAL A 27 20.02 -2.41 -0.43
CA VAL A 27 18.60 -2.79 -0.40
C VAL A 27 18.41 -4.28 -0.69
N THR A 28 17.34 -4.84 -0.15
CA THR A 28 16.86 -6.18 -0.52
C THR A 28 15.82 -6.04 -1.63
N LEU A 29 16.05 -6.74 -2.73
CA LEU A 29 15.22 -6.66 -3.94
C LEU A 29 14.20 -7.80 -4.02
N SER A 30 14.60 -9.00 -3.60
CA SER A 30 13.72 -10.17 -3.60
C SER A 30 14.16 -11.20 -2.57
N ARG A 31 13.27 -12.14 -2.24
CA ARG A 31 13.54 -13.25 -1.31
C ARG A 31 12.80 -14.52 -1.70
N ILE A 32 13.36 -15.65 -1.32
CA ILE A 32 12.68 -16.95 -1.42
C ILE A 32 11.58 -17.10 -0.36
N GLY A 33 10.78 -18.14 -0.50
CA GLY A 33 9.75 -18.54 0.46
C GLY A 33 8.37 -18.06 0.07
N ILE A 34 7.45 -18.06 1.04
CA ILE A 34 6.04 -17.72 0.80
C ILE A 34 5.82 -16.22 1.04
N GLN A 35 5.06 -15.61 0.16
CA GLN A 35 4.53 -14.26 0.24
C GLN A 35 3.01 -14.31 0.12
N ASP A 36 2.33 -13.53 0.93
CA ASP A 36 0.88 -13.40 0.87
C ASP A 36 0.51 -12.38 -0.21
N TYR A 37 -0.51 -12.67 -1.02
CA TYR A 37 -1.08 -11.78 -2.05
C TYR A 37 -2.59 -11.73 -1.99
N TYR A 38 -3.18 -10.56 -2.21
CA TYR A 38 -4.62 -10.45 -2.39
C TYR A 38 -5.05 -10.98 -3.76
N GLY A 39 -6.26 -11.52 -3.86
CA GLY A 39 -6.80 -12.01 -5.12
C GLY A 39 -6.80 -10.95 -6.22
N TYR A 40 -7.04 -9.68 -5.90
CA TYR A 40 -6.98 -8.60 -6.92
C TYR A 40 -5.58 -8.39 -7.51
N GLU A 41 -4.52 -8.73 -6.76
CA GLU A 41 -3.13 -8.66 -7.25
C GLU A 41 -2.82 -9.80 -8.24
N LEU A 42 -3.59 -10.90 -8.19
CA LEU A 42 -3.38 -12.13 -8.95
C LEU A 42 -4.42 -12.36 -10.06
N ASN A 43 -5.52 -11.61 -10.04
CA ASN A 43 -6.68 -11.77 -10.93
C ASN A 43 -6.39 -11.50 -12.42
N HIS A 44 -5.22 -10.97 -12.76
CA HIS A 44 -4.78 -10.85 -14.15
C HIS A 44 -4.29 -12.17 -14.74
N ASP A 45 -3.78 -13.06 -13.89
CA ASP A 45 -3.18 -14.35 -14.29
C ASP A 45 -4.08 -15.54 -13.94
N ILE A 46 -4.94 -15.39 -12.93
CA ILE A 46 -5.78 -16.46 -12.40
C ILE A 46 -7.23 -16.02 -12.30
N ASP A 47 -8.10 -16.71 -13.03
CA ASP A 47 -9.54 -16.47 -12.98
C ASP A 47 -10.17 -17.00 -11.67
N GLY A 48 -11.15 -16.24 -11.17
CA GLY A 48 -12.03 -16.71 -10.09
C GLY A 48 -11.48 -16.52 -8.67
N LEU A 49 -10.43 -15.73 -8.48
CA LEU A 49 -9.98 -15.36 -7.13
C LEU A 49 -10.89 -14.30 -6.52
N THR A 50 -11.20 -14.49 -5.23
CA THR A 50 -11.89 -13.47 -4.44
C THR A 50 -10.93 -12.32 -4.19
N SER A 51 -11.28 -11.12 -4.64
CA SER A 51 -10.39 -9.95 -4.63
C SER A 51 -9.77 -9.67 -3.27
N ASP A 52 -10.56 -9.71 -2.20
CA ASP A 52 -10.10 -9.38 -0.84
C ASP A 52 -9.53 -10.58 -0.06
N LYS A 53 -9.47 -11.78 -0.67
CA LYS A 53 -8.88 -12.97 -0.04
C LYS A 53 -7.37 -12.95 -0.22
N ILE A 54 -6.64 -13.32 0.83
CA ILE A 54 -5.19 -13.56 0.78
C ILE A 54 -4.91 -14.99 0.30
N TYR A 55 -3.99 -15.10 -0.64
CA TYR A 55 -3.48 -16.33 -1.23
C TYR A 55 -1.97 -16.42 -0.99
N PRO A 56 -1.48 -17.51 -0.37
CA PRO A 56 -0.05 -17.73 -0.17
C PRO A 56 0.61 -18.19 -1.48
N VAL A 57 1.59 -17.41 -1.94
CA VAL A 57 2.32 -17.64 -3.19
C VAL A 57 3.78 -17.92 -2.87
N TYR A 58 4.31 -19.02 -3.40
CA TYR A 58 5.69 -19.44 -3.19
C TYR A 58 6.64 -18.86 -4.24
N ARG A 59 7.83 -18.47 -3.79
CA ARG A 59 8.99 -18.16 -4.62
C ARG A 59 10.11 -19.15 -4.31
N SER A 60 10.39 -20.04 -5.25
CA SER A 60 11.48 -21.00 -5.13
C SER A 60 12.85 -20.33 -5.27
N PRO A 61 13.91 -20.91 -4.69
CA PRO A 61 15.29 -20.48 -4.95
C PRO A 61 15.62 -20.45 -6.44
N GLU A 62 15.14 -21.45 -7.18
CA GLU A 62 15.34 -21.58 -8.62
C GLU A 62 14.75 -20.39 -9.37
N THR A 63 13.53 -19.94 -9.02
CA THR A 63 12.93 -18.73 -9.62
C THR A 63 13.67 -17.45 -9.19
N VAL A 64 13.93 -17.28 -7.89
CA VAL A 64 14.45 -16.00 -7.37
C VAL A 64 15.89 -15.75 -7.81
N PHE A 65 16.72 -16.80 -7.80
CA PHE A 65 18.13 -16.75 -8.19
C PHE A 65 18.37 -17.16 -9.64
N ASP A 66 17.30 -17.28 -10.43
CA ASP A 66 17.42 -17.46 -11.87
C ASP A 66 18.30 -16.35 -12.47
N LYS A 67 19.11 -16.71 -13.46
CA LYS A 67 20.08 -15.79 -14.05
C LYS A 67 19.38 -14.56 -14.64
N ASP A 68 18.28 -14.76 -15.35
CA ASP A 68 17.57 -13.67 -16.00
C ASP A 68 16.82 -12.80 -14.97
N SER A 69 16.34 -13.39 -13.87
CA SER A 69 15.81 -12.65 -12.71
C SER A 69 16.88 -11.73 -12.12
N LEU A 70 18.06 -12.27 -11.79
CA LEU A 70 19.16 -11.48 -11.23
C LEU A 70 19.63 -10.37 -12.19
N GLU A 71 19.73 -10.68 -13.48
CA GLU A 71 20.13 -9.73 -14.51
C GLU A 71 19.09 -8.60 -14.69
N SER A 72 17.79 -8.92 -14.61
CA SER A 72 16.71 -7.94 -14.73
C SER A 72 16.70 -6.88 -13.62
N PHE A 73 17.26 -7.19 -12.45
CA PHE A 73 17.36 -6.22 -11.36
C PHE A 73 18.48 -5.18 -11.58
N ASN A 74 19.45 -5.50 -12.43
CA ASN A 74 20.58 -4.60 -12.68
C ASN A 74 20.13 -3.42 -13.54
N LEU A 75 20.54 -2.20 -13.17
CA LEU A 75 20.16 -0.96 -13.85
C LEU A 75 18.66 -0.64 -13.83
N MET A 76 17.88 -1.27 -12.94
CA MET A 76 16.51 -0.83 -12.69
C MET A 76 16.48 0.65 -12.32
N THR A 77 15.43 1.33 -12.79
CA THR A 77 15.17 2.71 -12.40
C THR A 77 14.68 2.74 -10.96
N VAL A 78 15.16 3.70 -10.17
CA VAL A 78 14.54 3.99 -8.87
C VAL A 78 13.48 5.07 -9.06
N THR A 79 12.30 4.85 -8.48
CA THR A 79 11.17 5.79 -8.48
C THR A 79 10.83 6.22 -7.05
N ASN A 80 10.16 7.36 -6.92
CA ASN A 80 9.59 7.80 -5.66
C ASN A 80 8.10 7.47 -5.68
N ASP A 81 7.69 6.53 -4.82
CA ASP A 81 6.44 5.76 -4.90
C ASP A 81 6.35 4.79 -6.08
N HIS A 82 5.34 3.92 -5.99
CA HIS A 82 4.96 3.05 -7.07
C HIS A 82 4.36 3.86 -8.22
N VAL A 83 4.75 3.48 -9.43
CA VAL A 83 4.28 4.02 -10.68
C VAL A 83 3.89 2.86 -11.60
N ASP A 84 3.24 3.18 -12.71
CA ASP A 84 3.08 2.21 -13.80
C ASP A 84 4.45 1.70 -14.27
N MET A 85 4.47 0.58 -14.98
CA MET A 85 5.70 0.01 -15.54
C MET A 85 6.54 1.10 -16.23
N VAL A 86 7.79 1.21 -15.80
CA VAL A 86 8.71 2.20 -16.32
C VAL A 86 9.13 1.80 -17.72
N THR A 87 8.94 2.71 -18.67
CA THR A 87 9.21 2.57 -20.09
C THR A 87 9.97 3.80 -20.59
N VAL A 88 10.43 3.76 -21.85
CA VAL A 88 11.09 4.90 -22.49
C VAL A 88 10.21 6.16 -22.55
N ASP A 89 8.88 5.98 -22.52
CA ASP A 89 7.91 7.07 -22.64
C ASP A 89 7.70 7.81 -21.31
N ASN A 90 7.85 7.14 -20.17
CA ASN A 90 7.56 7.71 -18.84
C ASN A 90 8.80 7.86 -17.92
N ILE A 91 9.93 7.23 -18.23
CA ILE A 91 11.11 7.19 -17.34
C ILE A 91 11.59 8.58 -16.89
N LYS A 92 11.57 9.57 -17.79
CA LYS A 92 12.02 10.94 -17.48
C LYS A 92 11.21 11.60 -16.37
N SER A 93 9.96 11.19 -16.17
CA SER A 93 9.06 11.76 -15.16
C SER A 93 9.16 11.05 -13.81
N HIS A 94 9.69 9.82 -13.78
CA HIS A 94 9.65 8.97 -12.59
C HIS A 94 11.02 8.64 -12.03
N GLN A 95 12.09 8.73 -12.83
CA GLN A 95 13.43 8.37 -12.40
C GLN A 95 13.96 9.37 -11.35
N VAL A 96 14.27 8.82 -10.18
CA VAL A 96 14.94 9.54 -9.08
C VAL A 96 16.31 8.94 -8.74
N GLY A 97 16.65 7.80 -9.34
CA GLY A 97 17.90 7.10 -9.12
C GLY A 97 18.04 5.83 -9.97
N THR A 98 19.02 5.01 -9.62
CA THR A 98 19.29 3.72 -10.30
C THR A 98 19.70 2.65 -9.30
N VAL A 99 19.42 1.39 -9.64
CA VAL A 99 19.90 0.19 -8.94
C VAL A 99 21.13 -0.38 -9.64
N GLY A 100 22.07 -0.96 -8.90
CA GLY A 100 23.23 -1.68 -9.42
C GLY A 100 23.84 -2.62 -8.37
N ASN A 101 24.99 -3.23 -8.70
CA ASN A 101 25.73 -4.15 -7.83
C ASN A 101 24.86 -5.27 -7.25
N ILE A 102 24.12 -5.95 -8.14
CA ILE A 102 23.23 -7.04 -7.77
C ILE A 102 24.06 -8.22 -7.26
N THR A 103 23.73 -8.67 -6.06
CA THR A 103 24.29 -9.86 -5.44
C THR A 103 23.17 -10.69 -4.85
N HIS A 104 23.44 -11.95 -4.53
CA HIS A 104 22.48 -12.76 -3.80
C HIS A 104 23.21 -13.63 -2.79
N ASP A 105 22.50 -14.01 -1.74
CA ASP A 105 22.96 -14.98 -0.77
C ASP A 105 22.04 -16.22 -0.80
N LYS A 106 21.92 -16.92 0.33
CA LYS A 106 21.13 -18.16 0.41
C LYS A 106 19.63 -17.92 0.33
N GLU A 107 19.14 -16.74 0.73
CA GLU A 107 17.70 -16.49 0.86
C GLU A 107 17.24 -15.20 0.16
N VAL A 108 18.13 -14.24 -0.07
CA VAL A 108 17.75 -12.93 -0.62
C VAL A 108 18.62 -12.49 -1.80
N VAL A 109 18.03 -11.65 -2.64
CA VAL A 109 18.70 -10.85 -3.66
C VAL A 109 18.86 -9.44 -3.12
N ARG A 110 20.07 -8.90 -3.24
CA ARG A 110 20.48 -7.58 -2.75
C ARG A 110 20.95 -6.72 -3.92
N GLY A 111 20.85 -5.42 -3.76
CA GLY A 111 21.43 -4.45 -4.66
C GLY A 111 21.85 -3.18 -3.94
N GLN A 112 22.49 -2.29 -4.67
CA GLN A 112 22.79 -0.94 -4.24
C GLN A 112 21.98 0.06 -5.04
N ILE A 113 21.48 1.08 -4.38
CA ILE A 113 20.78 2.20 -5.02
C ILE A 113 21.64 3.45 -4.94
N VAL A 114 21.52 4.30 -5.96
CA VAL A 114 21.99 5.69 -5.93
C VAL A 114 20.80 6.59 -6.25
N ILE A 115 20.43 7.45 -5.32
CA ILE A 115 19.39 8.47 -5.47
C ILE A 115 20.05 9.80 -5.79
N THR A 116 19.59 10.44 -6.85
CA THR A 116 20.12 11.73 -7.33
C THR A 116 19.08 12.85 -7.26
N ASP A 117 17.82 12.52 -6.96
CA ASP A 117 16.74 13.49 -6.78
C ASP A 117 16.71 14.06 -5.36
N GLN A 118 16.75 15.39 -5.25
CA GLN A 118 16.79 16.08 -3.96
C GLN A 118 15.51 15.84 -3.13
N LYS A 119 14.33 15.93 -3.74
CA LYS A 119 13.06 15.78 -3.03
C LYS A 119 12.95 14.40 -2.39
N THR A 120 13.29 13.36 -3.14
CA THR A 120 13.28 11.97 -2.67
C THR A 120 14.29 11.78 -1.53
N ILE A 121 15.47 12.38 -1.61
CA ILE A 121 16.46 12.33 -0.52
C ILE A 121 15.91 12.97 0.76
N GLU A 122 15.25 14.13 0.64
CA GLU A 122 14.62 14.81 1.79
C GLU A 122 13.51 13.97 2.40
N GLU A 123 12.69 13.29 1.60
CA GLU A 123 11.65 12.36 2.07
C GLU A 123 12.25 11.13 2.77
N ILE A 124 13.34 10.57 2.25
CA ILE A 124 14.09 9.48 2.91
C ILE A 124 14.63 9.95 4.27
N GLU A 125 15.22 11.15 4.33
CA GLU A 125 15.70 11.76 5.56
C GLU A 125 14.56 12.05 6.55
N GLN A 126 13.33 12.24 6.07
CA GLN A 126 12.11 12.40 6.87
C GLN A 126 11.45 11.08 7.27
N GLY A 127 11.93 9.94 6.75
CA GLY A 127 11.51 8.61 7.19
C GLY A 127 10.88 7.72 6.12
N LYS A 128 10.74 8.18 4.87
CA LYS A 128 10.27 7.38 3.74
C LYS A 128 11.36 6.42 3.28
N ASN A 129 11.43 5.25 3.90
CA ASN A 129 12.65 4.44 3.84
C ASN A 129 12.45 2.97 3.52
N GLU A 130 11.26 2.54 3.10
CA GLU A 130 11.07 1.18 2.64
C GLU A 130 11.17 1.12 1.11
N VAL A 131 11.43 -0.09 0.60
CA VAL A 131 11.56 -0.31 -0.84
C VAL A 131 10.62 -1.40 -1.31
N SER A 132 10.18 -1.28 -2.56
CA SER A 132 9.34 -2.26 -3.22
C SER A 132 9.74 -2.37 -4.69
N VAL A 133 9.90 -3.58 -5.20
CA VAL A 133 10.24 -3.78 -6.62
C VAL A 133 8.94 -3.91 -7.41
N GLY A 134 8.80 -3.12 -8.47
CA GLY A 134 7.84 -3.37 -9.53
C GLY A 134 8.45 -4.33 -10.55
N TYR A 135 7.77 -5.44 -10.84
CA TYR A 135 8.27 -6.52 -11.69
C TYR A 135 7.14 -7.21 -12.44
N GLU A 136 7.52 -7.87 -13.53
CA GLU A 136 6.69 -8.86 -14.21
C GLU A 136 6.97 -10.25 -13.65
N VAL A 137 5.96 -11.10 -13.67
CA VAL A 137 5.99 -12.43 -13.07
C VAL A 137 4.86 -13.26 -13.68
N ASP A 138 5.09 -14.56 -13.85
CA ASP A 138 4.03 -15.51 -14.14
C ASP A 138 3.58 -16.20 -12.84
N ILE A 139 2.27 -16.33 -12.65
CA ILE A 139 1.69 -17.06 -11.52
C ILE A 139 1.12 -18.40 -12.01
N ILE A 140 1.53 -19.50 -11.36
CA ILE A 140 1.02 -20.83 -11.67
C ILE A 140 0.35 -21.46 -10.45
N GLU A 141 -0.71 -22.23 -10.68
CA GLU A 141 -1.28 -23.10 -9.64
C GLU A 141 -0.26 -24.16 -9.23
N SER A 142 0.12 -24.15 -7.95
CA SER A 142 1.08 -25.07 -7.39
C SER A 142 0.79 -25.20 -5.89
N LYS A 143 0.25 -26.35 -5.47
CA LYS A 143 -0.10 -26.59 -4.06
C LYS A 143 1.01 -27.39 -3.39
N GLY A 144 1.54 -26.87 -2.30
CA GLY A 144 2.63 -27.52 -1.61
C GLY A 144 2.91 -26.94 -0.24
N PHE A 145 4.05 -27.34 0.32
CA PHE A 145 4.54 -26.86 1.61
C PHE A 145 5.98 -26.37 1.48
N TYR A 146 6.27 -25.21 2.09
CA TYR A 146 7.61 -24.70 2.28
C TYR A 146 7.81 -24.36 3.76
N ARG A 147 8.77 -24.99 4.43
CA ARG A 147 9.04 -24.82 5.87
C ARG A 147 7.77 -24.92 6.72
N ASP A 148 7.00 -25.99 6.52
CA ASP A 148 5.74 -26.30 7.21
C ASP A 148 4.58 -25.31 6.95
N LYS A 149 4.74 -24.37 6.00
CA LYS A 149 3.67 -23.46 5.57
C LYS A 149 3.14 -23.87 4.20
N HIS A 150 1.83 -23.89 4.05
CA HIS A 150 1.16 -24.21 2.80
C HIS A 150 1.19 -23.03 1.83
N TYR A 151 1.34 -23.30 0.54
CA TYR A 151 1.14 -22.34 -0.55
C TYR A 151 0.16 -22.89 -1.59
N GLU A 152 -0.57 -22.00 -2.25
CA GLU A 152 -1.57 -22.34 -3.28
C GLU A 152 -1.06 -22.10 -4.71
N TYR A 153 -0.12 -21.17 -4.85
CA TYR A 153 0.45 -20.76 -6.14
C TYR A 153 1.96 -20.62 -6.04
N GLU A 154 2.62 -20.57 -7.19
CA GLU A 154 4.05 -20.29 -7.30
C GLU A 154 4.28 -19.15 -8.31
N GLN A 155 5.22 -18.26 -7.99
CA GLN A 155 5.72 -17.26 -8.93
C GLN A 155 6.89 -17.83 -9.72
N THR A 156 6.90 -17.56 -11.01
CA THR A 156 7.97 -17.92 -11.94
C THR A 156 8.32 -16.74 -12.84
N ASN A 157 9.45 -16.82 -13.54
CA ASN A 157 9.85 -15.80 -14.54
C ASN A 157 9.87 -14.36 -14.01
N ILE A 158 10.41 -14.14 -12.80
CA ILE A 158 10.51 -12.80 -12.22
C ILE A 158 11.40 -11.91 -13.10
N ARG A 159 10.91 -10.73 -13.49
CA ARG A 159 11.65 -9.71 -14.25
C ARG A 159 11.45 -8.33 -13.62
N GLY A 160 12.50 -7.81 -12.97
CA GLY A 160 12.52 -6.48 -12.38
C GLY A 160 12.36 -5.36 -13.42
N ASN A 161 11.57 -4.33 -13.09
CA ASN A 161 11.38 -3.15 -13.92
C ASN A 161 11.83 -1.87 -13.21
N HIS A 162 11.36 -1.65 -11.99
CA HIS A 162 11.75 -0.50 -11.16
C HIS A 162 11.82 -0.86 -9.68
N LEU A 163 12.53 -0.04 -8.92
CA LEU A 163 12.50 -0.05 -7.46
C LEU A 163 11.87 1.24 -6.96
N ALA A 164 10.74 1.13 -6.26
CA ALA A 164 10.06 2.26 -5.63
C ALA A 164 10.58 2.47 -4.21
N ILE A 165 10.91 3.72 -3.88
CA ILE A 165 11.06 4.18 -2.49
C ILE A 165 9.66 4.51 -1.98
N VAL A 166 9.24 3.87 -0.90
CA VAL A 166 7.86 3.93 -0.38
C VAL A 166 7.88 4.15 1.13
N ASP A 167 6.77 4.65 1.67
CA ASP A 167 6.62 4.77 3.14
C ASP A 167 6.65 3.39 3.81
N LYS A 168 6.09 2.37 3.14
CA LYS A 168 6.10 0.98 3.59
C LYS A 168 6.12 0.00 2.41
N GLY A 169 7.07 -0.94 2.40
CA GLY A 169 7.32 -1.93 1.36
C GLY A 169 6.84 -3.35 1.72
N ARG A 170 6.79 -4.24 0.72
CA ARG A 170 6.20 -5.60 0.86
C ARG A 170 7.00 -6.54 1.76
N CYS A 171 8.28 -6.25 2.02
CA CYS A 171 9.03 -6.98 3.05
C CYS A 171 8.58 -6.67 4.49
N GLY A 172 7.71 -5.68 4.69
CA GLY A 172 7.49 -5.06 6.00
C GLY A 172 8.71 -4.27 6.46
N GLY A 173 8.74 -3.93 7.76
CA GLY A 173 9.80 -3.12 8.37
C GLY A 173 11.20 -3.74 8.40
N ASP A 174 11.38 -4.88 7.73
CA ASP A 174 12.64 -5.61 7.57
C ASP A 174 13.44 -5.16 6.33
N CYS A 175 12.86 -4.36 5.42
CA CYS A 175 13.53 -3.75 4.25
C CYS A 175 13.65 -2.22 4.38
N LYS A 176 13.97 -1.72 5.59
CA LYS A 176 14.11 -0.28 5.89
C LYS A 176 15.52 0.28 5.62
N ILE A 177 15.58 1.48 5.06
CA ILE A 177 16.75 2.34 4.87
C ILE A 177 16.84 3.32 6.06
N THR A 178 17.37 2.89 7.20
CA THR A 178 17.41 3.76 8.39
C THR A 178 18.77 4.44 8.56
N LYS A 179 18.75 5.69 9.06
CA LYS A 179 19.93 6.38 9.59
C LYS A 179 20.06 6.25 11.12
N ASP A 180 18.95 6.13 11.84
CA ASP A 180 18.91 5.95 13.30
C ASP A 180 17.60 5.27 13.74
N GLY A 181 17.70 4.36 14.72
CA GLY A 181 16.59 3.51 15.16
C GLY A 181 15.46 4.26 15.85
N GLY A 182 14.29 4.31 15.21
CA GLY A 182 13.04 4.86 15.76
C GLY A 182 11.84 3.96 15.46
N LEU A 183 11.00 3.73 16.47
CA LEU A 183 9.81 2.87 16.44
C LEU A 183 8.61 3.64 15.87
N THR A 184 7.97 3.13 14.80
CA THR A 184 6.74 3.73 14.22
C THR A 184 5.49 3.15 14.87
N ILE A 185 4.56 4.02 15.30
CA ILE A 185 3.27 3.69 15.92
C ILE A 185 2.21 3.48 14.83
N MET A 186 1.45 2.37 14.91
CA MET A 186 0.37 2.01 13.98
C MET A 186 -0.91 2.84 14.18
N LYS A 187 -1.63 3.17 13.10
CA LYS A 187 -2.93 3.87 13.12
C LYS A 187 -4.06 2.98 12.56
N SER A 188 -5.27 3.11 13.11
CA SER A 188 -6.45 2.31 12.71
C SER A 188 -7.69 3.18 12.50
N ILE A 189 -8.58 2.74 11.58
CA ILE A 189 -9.91 3.32 11.35
C ILE A 189 -10.98 2.24 11.51
N LYS A 190 -12.12 2.58 12.14
CA LYS A 190 -13.30 1.71 12.20
C LYS A 190 -14.24 1.95 11.03
N ILE A 191 -14.54 0.90 10.27
CA ILE A 191 -15.60 0.92 9.25
C ILE A 191 -16.60 -0.18 9.60
N ASN A 192 -17.86 0.19 9.81
CA ASN A 192 -18.95 -0.75 10.13
C ASN A 192 -18.67 -1.67 11.33
N GLY A 193 -17.94 -1.16 12.34
CA GLY A 193 -17.61 -1.91 13.56
C GLY A 193 -16.39 -2.83 13.43
N VAL A 194 -15.75 -2.88 12.27
CA VAL A 194 -14.51 -3.62 12.02
C VAL A 194 -13.33 -2.65 12.05
N ASP A 195 -12.27 -3.00 12.79
CA ASP A 195 -11.03 -2.24 12.88
C ASP A 195 -10.14 -2.55 11.66
N TYR A 196 -9.91 -1.55 10.82
CA TYR A 196 -8.99 -1.61 9.69
C TYR A 196 -7.69 -0.91 10.09
N GLN A 197 -6.58 -1.63 9.96
CA GLN A 197 -5.27 -1.01 10.06
C GLN A 197 -4.95 -0.37 8.72
N ILE A 198 -4.67 0.94 8.76
CA ILE A 198 -4.41 1.70 7.55
C ILE A 198 -2.99 2.20 7.65
N GLU A 199 -2.18 1.68 6.73
CA GLU A 199 -0.74 1.84 6.74
C GLU A 199 -0.30 3.08 5.94
N ASP A 200 -1.15 3.54 5.02
CA ASP A 200 -0.99 4.78 4.25
C ASP A 200 -1.57 5.98 5.02
N GLY A 201 -0.72 6.91 5.44
CA GLY A 201 -1.11 8.11 6.18
C GLY A 201 -1.97 9.10 5.37
N SER A 202 -1.78 9.13 4.05
CA SER A 202 -2.55 9.97 3.13
C SER A 202 -3.94 9.37 2.88
N LEU A 203 -4.02 8.05 2.73
CA LEU A 203 -5.28 7.31 2.68
C LEU A 203 -6.03 7.40 4.01
N PHE A 204 -5.32 7.29 5.13
CA PHE A 204 -5.89 7.52 6.46
C PHE A 204 -6.49 8.92 6.56
N GLN A 205 -5.78 9.96 6.10
CA GLN A 205 -6.25 11.34 6.16
C GLN A 205 -7.43 11.60 5.20
N ALA A 206 -7.39 11.06 3.98
CA ALA A 206 -8.47 11.13 3.01
C ALA A 206 -9.74 10.41 3.50
N MET A 207 -9.59 9.20 4.06
CA MET A 207 -10.70 8.44 4.63
C MET A 207 -11.27 9.10 5.88
N THR A 208 -10.43 9.62 6.77
CA THR A 208 -10.89 10.35 7.96
C THR A 208 -11.72 11.58 7.57
N LYS A 209 -11.27 12.32 6.55
CA LYS A 209 -12.00 13.48 6.02
C LYS A 209 -13.33 13.06 5.39
N TYR A 210 -13.32 12.03 4.54
CA TYR A 210 -14.53 11.51 3.90
C TYR A 210 -15.57 11.03 4.91
N MET A 211 -15.13 10.38 5.99
CA MET A 211 -16.02 9.94 7.07
C MET A 211 -16.64 11.11 7.83
N ALA A 212 -15.87 12.15 8.15
CA ALA A 212 -16.39 13.36 8.79
C ALA A 212 -17.42 14.07 7.91
N ASP A 213 -17.14 14.22 6.61
CA ASP A 213 -18.07 14.82 5.65
C ASP A 213 -19.37 13.99 5.53
N ALA A 214 -19.26 12.65 5.55
CA ALA A 214 -20.41 11.75 5.51
C ALA A 214 -21.28 11.82 6.78
N GLU A 215 -20.67 11.94 7.97
CA GLU A 215 -21.41 12.15 9.22
C GLU A 215 -22.14 13.49 9.24
N GLU A 216 -21.51 14.56 8.73
CA GLU A 216 -22.14 15.88 8.63
C GLU A 216 -23.35 15.85 7.69
N ILE A 217 -23.24 15.17 6.54
CA ILE A 217 -24.35 14.99 5.59
C ILE A 217 -25.49 14.20 6.25
N LYS A 218 -25.16 13.14 7.00
CA LYS A 218 -26.16 12.31 7.68
C LYS A 218 -26.90 13.09 8.76
N ALA A 219 -26.19 13.88 9.58
CA ALA A 219 -26.79 14.73 10.60
C ALA A 219 -27.75 15.77 9.98
N LYS A 220 -27.34 16.43 8.88
CA LYS A 220 -28.21 17.37 8.15
C LYS A 220 -29.45 16.70 7.57
N ALA A 221 -29.33 15.46 7.08
CA ALA A 221 -30.46 14.69 6.56
C ALA A 221 -31.45 14.33 7.67
N GLU A 222 -30.97 13.90 8.84
CA GLU A 222 -31.80 13.59 10.01
C GLU A 222 -32.52 14.84 10.55
N GLU A 223 -31.81 15.97 10.65
CA GLU A 223 -32.41 17.26 11.05
C GLU A 223 -33.50 17.71 10.07
N THR A 224 -33.23 17.60 8.77
CA THR A 224 -34.20 17.91 7.71
C THR A 224 -35.42 16.99 7.78
N GLU A 225 -35.22 15.71 8.05
CA GLU A 225 -36.32 14.75 8.21
C GLU A 225 -37.15 15.04 9.47
N GLU A 226 -36.52 15.44 10.57
CA GLU A 226 -37.21 15.81 11.81
C GLU A 226 -37.98 17.14 11.65
N GLU A 227 -37.41 18.12 10.96
CA GLU A 227 -38.06 19.36 10.51
C GLU A 227 -39.31 19.07 9.66
N LEU A 228 -39.20 18.17 8.67
CA LEU A 228 -40.30 17.74 7.81
C LEU A 228 -41.38 17.00 8.61
N LYS A 229 -41.00 16.13 9.55
CA LYS A 229 -41.93 15.46 10.48
C LYS A 229 -42.64 16.46 11.38
N LYS A 230 -41.95 17.50 11.89
CA LYS A 230 -42.55 18.58 12.69
C LYS A 230 -43.50 19.45 11.85
N LYS A 231 -43.17 19.75 10.60
CA LYS A 231 -44.04 20.49 9.65
C LYS A 231 -45.27 19.67 9.25
N ARG A 232 -45.14 18.35 9.04
CA ARG A 232 -46.27 17.42 8.80
C ARG A 232 -47.17 17.23 10.03
N LYS A 233 -46.62 17.29 11.24
CA LYS A 233 -47.38 17.16 12.51
C LYS A 233 -48.03 18.45 12.99
N ARG A 234 -47.75 19.62 12.38
CA ARG A 234 -48.50 20.83 12.70
C ARG A 234 -49.94 20.61 12.22
N PRO A 235 -50.94 20.54 13.12
CA PRO A 235 -52.32 20.53 12.68
C PRO A 235 -52.54 21.80 11.87
N ILE A 236 -53.13 21.67 10.68
CA ILE A 236 -53.77 22.80 10.01
C ILE A 236 -54.59 23.49 11.10
N LYS A 237 -54.26 24.75 11.44
CA LYS A 237 -55.07 25.53 12.40
C LYS A 237 -56.46 25.71 11.77
N GLN A 238 -57.32 24.71 11.91
CA GLN A 238 -58.76 24.79 11.71
C GLN A 238 -59.41 25.73 12.75
N LYS A 239 -58.62 26.46 13.56
CA LYS A 239 -59.10 27.50 14.47
C LYS A 239 -59.37 28.86 13.82
N ARG A 240 -59.16 29.05 12.50
CA ARG A 240 -59.83 30.13 11.74
C ARG A 240 -61.02 29.66 10.90
N LEU A 241 -61.07 28.38 10.53
CA LEU A 241 -62.17 27.85 9.72
C LEU A 241 -63.43 27.61 10.56
N LEU A 242 -63.31 27.17 11.81
CA LEU A 242 -64.50 26.91 12.66
C LEU A 242 -65.15 28.19 13.22
N ILE A 243 -64.39 29.29 13.36
CA ILE A 243 -64.95 30.59 13.77
C ILE A 243 -65.65 31.27 12.59
N LEU A 244 -65.12 31.14 11.36
CA LEU A 244 -65.79 31.66 10.16
C LEU A 244 -67.05 30.86 9.82
N PHE A 245 -67.06 29.54 10.01
CA PHE A 245 -68.24 28.69 9.73
C PHE A 245 -69.43 28.98 10.67
N ARG A 246 -69.18 29.42 11.92
CA ARG A 246 -70.25 29.83 12.85
C ARG A 246 -70.81 31.23 12.56
N GLN A 247 -70.02 32.13 11.95
CA GLN A 247 -70.52 33.46 11.57
C GLN A 247 -71.32 33.46 10.26
N VAL A 248 -71.13 32.48 9.38
CA VAL A 248 -71.89 32.37 8.12
C VAL A 248 -73.22 31.62 8.29
N MET A 249 -73.34 30.71 9.26
CA MET A 249 -74.56 29.92 9.51
C MET A 249 -75.61 30.63 10.40
N THR A 250 -75.44 31.93 10.67
CA THR A 250 -76.42 32.74 11.44
C THR A 250 -76.93 33.96 10.66
N LEU A 251 -76.89 33.89 9.33
CA LEU A 251 -77.59 34.82 8.41
C LEU A 251 -78.55 34.02 7.52
#